data_AF-A0AAW2ZEK9-F1
#
_entry.id   AF-A0AAW2ZEK9-F1
#
_cell.length_a   1.000
_cell.length_b   1.000
_cell.length_c   1.000
_cell.angle_alpha   90.00
_cell.angle_beta   90.00
_cell.angle_gamma   90.00
#
_symmetry.space_group_name_H-M   'P 1'
#
loop_
_entity.id
_entity.type
_entity.pdbx_description
1 polymer ?
#
loop_
_entity_poly.entity_id
_entity_poly.type
_entity_poly.pdbx_seq_one_letter_code
_entity_poly.pdbx_strand_id
1 'polypeptide(L)'
;MNLLHVFVVLVSCATYISCDDMIYNYASCNHGGSITPKGRTTSRTFMLYAYKGYNLLTVLVNGHPQKVFNNTVFLPSNEKELTVTAFFSPQSKPNDYGQNVGILYETWFNAINAGGFRPVYPEEVPSATYRYWGEPAVGRYNSDDERVINIHADLLAASAMDYIIVDYSNNNILDPSLHNPVYNLLNIYQNRAQQGIPTPQIVFLLSASDNQVALLRDLYNRYNHKIFYHLNNKPLLFPTKPCTIDGCDFFENREMWGLLPQGDNRYSFMQLYPQNIVNGNEQIAVSAAQQETYMSLPSAHSRKYDFRTGGNTGGDFQNFDDQWQRAIDNKVRTVTIKAWNEWVAIKFEQGYTDQFNADQSNDIEPVRGRFGDAYYNRMKQWIGRFKSL
;
A
#
# COMPACT_ATOMS: atom_id res chain seq x y z
N MET A 1 29.57 8.22 -0.06
CA MET A 1 29.53 9.39 0.85
C MET A 1 28.74 10.49 0.18
N ASN A 2 27.47 10.70 0.55
CA ASN A 2 26.73 11.91 0.18
C ASN A 2 26.14 12.48 1.48
N LEU A 3 26.74 13.56 1.98
CA LEU A 3 26.28 14.32 3.14
C LEU A 3 25.02 15.10 2.74
N LEU A 4 23.85 14.76 3.29
CA LEU A 4 22.64 15.56 3.15
C LEU A 4 22.58 16.59 4.28
N HIS A 5 22.56 17.87 3.92
CA HIS A 5 22.53 18.99 4.85
C HIS A 5 21.08 19.25 5.30
N VAL A 6 20.81 19.22 6.62
CA VAL A 6 19.53 19.63 7.20
C VAL A 6 19.65 21.09 7.62
N PHE A 7 18.83 21.98 7.06
CA PHE A 7 18.82 23.41 7.39
C PHE A 7 17.69 23.72 8.37
N VAL A 8 18.02 24.43 9.46
CA VAL A 8 17.04 25.08 10.34
C VAL A 8 17.12 26.58 10.05
N VAL A 9 16.10 27.15 9.40
CA VAL A 9 16.03 28.59 9.13
C VAL A 9 15.12 29.23 10.16
N LEU A 10 15.69 30.04 11.06
CA LEU A 10 14.95 30.91 11.97
C LEU A 10 14.71 32.25 11.25
N VAL A 11 13.51 32.47 10.74
CA VAL A 11 13.13 33.77 10.15
C VAL A 11 12.35 34.57 11.19
N SER A 12 12.92 35.65 11.71
CA SER A 12 12.16 36.64 12.50
C SER A 12 11.48 37.62 11.56
N CYS A 13 10.16 37.76 11.66
CA CYS A 13 9.48 38.92 11.07
C CYS A 13 9.86 40.17 11.88
N ALA A 14 10.48 41.14 11.18
CA ALA A 14 10.92 42.46 11.63
C ALA A 14 12.21 42.54 12.49
N THR A 15 13.16 43.33 11.97
CA THR A 15 14.44 43.83 12.51
C THR A 15 15.68 42.92 12.57
N TYR A 16 16.80 43.48 12.10
CA TYR A 16 18.14 42.92 11.95
C TYR A 16 18.67 42.25 13.23
N ILE A 17 19.14 41.01 13.13
CA ILE A 17 20.01 40.39 14.14
C ILE A 17 21.45 40.55 13.63
N SER A 18 22.29 41.31 14.35
CA SER A 18 23.73 41.39 14.06
C SER A 18 24.40 40.08 14.48
N CYS A 19 24.92 39.36 13.50
CA CYS A 19 25.70 38.14 13.69
C CYS A 19 27.19 38.49 13.67
N ASP A 20 27.75 38.88 14.81
CA ASP A 20 29.18 38.76 15.04
C ASP A 20 29.39 37.60 16.01
N ASP A 21 30.22 36.64 15.60
CA ASP A 21 30.64 35.42 16.30
C ASP A 21 29.69 34.22 16.36
N MET A 22 29.19 33.76 15.20
CA MET A 22 29.08 32.30 14.98
C MET A 22 29.53 31.90 13.58
N ILE A 23 30.84 31.63 13.51
CA ILE A 23 31.48 30.79 12.51
C ILE A 23 30.74 29.43 12.49
N TYR A 24 30.11 29.13 11.36
CA TYR A 24 29.71 27.80 10.88
C TYR A 24 29.65 26.68 11.94
N ASN A 25 28.46 26.41 12.47
CA ASN A 25 28.19 25.09 13.05
C ASN A 25 27.02 24.43 12.33
N TYR A 26 27.42 23.60 11.37
CA TYR A 26 26.65 22.54 10.75
C TYR A 26 26.21 21.53 11.81
N ALA A 27 24.92 21.18 11.86
CA ALA A 27 24.45 20.00 12.59
C ALA A 27 23.97 18.97 11.57
N SER A 28 24.75 17.92 11.35
CA SER A 28 24.33 16.76 10.57
C SER A 28 23.70 15.71 11.51
N CYS A 29 22.53 15.20 11.15
CA CYS A 29 21.95 14.00 11.75
C CYS A 29 21.70 12.99 10.63
N ASN A 30 22.46 11.90 10.64
CA ASN A 30 22.31 10.81 9.69
C ASN A 30 21.31 9.80 10.27
N HIS A 31 20.00 10.03 10.10
CA HIS A 31 18.87 9.28 10.69
C HIS A 31 18.44 9.87 12.05
N GLY A 32 17.13 9.84 12.32
CA GLY A 32 16.40 10.53 13.41
C GLY A 32 17.26 11.07 14.56
N GLY A 33 17.19 12.39 14.79
CA GLY A 33 17.96 13.06 15.83
C GLY A 33 17.29 14.33 16.34
N SER A 34 17.82 14.86 17.45
CA SER A 34 17.38 16.09 18.13
C SER A 34 18.38 17.22 17.91
N ILE A 35 17.92 18.40 17.48
CA ILE A 35 18.75 19.62 17.39
C ILE A 35 18.35 20.54 18.55
N THR A 36 19.32 21.12 19.27
CA THR A 36 19.09 22.12 20.33
C THR A 36 19.85 23.42 20.03
N PRO A 37 19.23 24.39 19.34
CA PRO A 37 19.85 25.70 19.11
C PRO A 37 19.87 26.53 20.41
N LYS A 38 20.97 27.22 20.69
CA LYS A 38 21.06 28.25 21.75
C LYS A 38 21.22 29.63 21.11
N GLY A 39 20.35 30.58 21.44
CA GLY A 39 20.42 31.96 20.94
C GLY A 39 19.55 32.93 21.74
N ARG A 40 19.91 34.23 21.73
CA ARG A 40 19.14 35.34 22.31
C ARG A 40 18.38 36.08 21.22
N THR A 41 17.14 36.45 21.48
CA THR A 41 16.28 37.13 20.49
C THR A 41 15.27 38.06 21.16
N THR A 42 14.88 39.12 20.46
CA THR A 42 13.93 40.17 20.92
C THR A 42 12.56 40.09 20.27
N SER A 43 12.35 39.17 19.31
CA SER A 43 11.06 38.97 18.64
C SER A 43 10.15 38.04 19.46
N ARG A 44 8.83 38.30 19.43
CA ARG A 44 7.83 37.59 20.25
C ARG A 44 7.30 36.29 19.63
N THR A 45 7.65 36.02 18.37
CA THR A 45 7.16 34.85 17.62
C THR A 45 8.22 34.30 16.68
N PHE A 46 8.45 32.99 16.73
CA PHE A 46 9.32 32.26 15.79
C PHE A 46 8.52 31.21 15.03
N MET A 47 8.95 30.94 13.79
CA MET A 47 8.43 29.84 12.98
C MET A 47 9.54 28.85 12.71
N LEU A 48 9.29 27.59 13.04
CA LEU A 48 10.17 26.47 12.70
C LEU A 48 9.56 25.70 11.54
N TYR A 49 10.35 25.47 10.49
CA TYR A 49 9.95 24.69 9.31
C TYR A 49 10.92 23.53 9.10
N ALA A 50 10.41 22.36 8.72
CA ALA A 50 11.25 21.28 8.23
C ALA A 50 11.68 21.54 6.77
N TYR A 51 12.91 21.17 6.44
CA TYR A 51 13.46 21.27 5.09
C TYR A 51 12.67 20.41 4.09
N LYS A 52 12.66 20.81 2.82
CA LYS A 52 11.99 20.08 1.73
C LYS A 52 12.46 18.62 1.71
N GLY A 53 11.53 17.68 1.83
CA GLY A 53 11.87 16.26 1.94
C GLY A 53 11.87 15.71 3.36
N TYR A 54 11.39 16.44 4.38
CA TYR A 54 11.23 15.98 5.77
C TYR A 54 9.92 16.45 6.40
N ASN A 55 9.26 15.56 7.16
CA ASN A 55 8.11 15.85 8.01
C ASN A 55 8.59 16.16 9.43
N LEU A 56 8.04 17.22 10.02
CA LEU A 56 8.21 17.61 11.41
C LEU A 56 7.22 16.81 12.26
N LEU A 57 7.72 15.89 13.08
CA LEU A 57 6.89 14.97 13.87
C LEU A 57 6.44 15.59 15.18
N THR A 58 7.39 16.19 15.90
CA THR A 58 7.17 16.76 17.23
C THR A 58 8.22 17.83 17.47
N VAL A 59 7.80 18.90 18.15
CA VAL A 59 8.70 19.95 18.63
C VAL A 59 8.47 20.10 20.12
N LEU A 60 9.54 20.05 20.90
CA LEU A 60 9.56 20.37 22.33
C LEU A 60 10.16 21.76 22.53
N VAL A 61 9.54 22.56 23.39
CA VAL A 61 10.06 23.86 23.83
C VAL A 61 10.20 23.79 25.34
N ASN A 62 11.43 23.95 25.84
CA ASN A 62 11.77 23.74 27.24
C ASN A 62 11.24 22.38 27.77
N GLY A 63 11.25 21.36 26.92
CA GLY A 63 10.73 20.02 27.22
C GLY A 63 9.23 19.81 26.99
N HIS A 64 8.45 20.85 26.65
CA HIS A 64 7.00 20.75 26.45
C HIS A 64 6.60 20.64 24.97
N PRO A 65 5.78 19.65 24.60
CA PRO A 65 5.38 19.43 23.21
C PRO A 65 4.51 20.57 22.67
N GLN A 66 4.78 20.96 21.43
CA GLN A 66 4.06 21.98 20.68
C GLN A 66 3.22 21.35 19.57
N LYS A 67 2.12 22.01 19.23
CA LYS A 67 1.26 21.58 18.12
C LYS A 67 1.92 21.93 16.78
N VAL A 68 2.13 20.92 15.95
CA VAL A 68 2.64 21.06 14.57
C VAL A 68 1.46 21.26 13.62
N PHE A 69 1.52 22.31 12.79
CA PHE A 69 0.55 22.59 11.74
C PHE A 69 1.26 22.68 10.41
N ASN A 70 0.93 21.79 9.48
CA ASN A 70 1.47 21.80 8.11
C ASN A 70 3.01 21.98 8.08
N ASN A 71 3.71 21.09 8.77
CA ASN A 71 5.18 21.11 8.87
C ASN A 71 5.79 22.35 9.54
N THR A 72 4.96 23.12 10.25
CA THR A 72 5.30 24.40 10.87
C THR A 72 4.91 24.39 12.35
N VAL A 73 5.72 25.03 13.20
CA VAL A 73 5.37 25.31 14.60
C VAL A 73 5.52 26.80 14.88
N PHE A 74 4.51 27.38 15.53
CA PHE A 74 4.55 28.73 16.05
C PHE A 74 5.00 28.69 17.52
N LEU A 75 6.03 29.47 17.83
CA LEU A 75 6.59 29.55 19.18
C LEU A 75 6.25 30.92 19.77
N PRO A 76 5.28 31.03 20.68
CA PRO A 76 5.07 32.24 21.47
C PRO A 76 6.13 32.30 22.58
N SER A 77 6.90 33.38 22.68
CA SER A 77 7.84 33.52 23.81
C SER A 77 7.97 34.94 24.32
N ASN A 78 7.87 35.05 25.66
CA ASN A 78 8.27 36.21 26.45
C ASN A 78 9.62 35.95 27.16
N GLU A 79 10.22 34.78 26.97
CA GLU A 79 11.43 34.31 27.66
C GLU A 79 12.70 34.67 26.89
N LYS A 80 13.77 34.99 27.64
CA LYS A 80 15.06 35.43 27.09
C LYS A 80 15.90 34.28 26.50
N GLU A 81 15.61 33.03 26.89
CA GLU A 81 16.28 31.82 26.40
C GLU A 81 15.26 30.70 26.19
N LEU A 82 15.38 29.98 25.06
CA LEU A 82 14.52 28.85 24.71
C LEU A 82 15.38 27.65 24.34
N THR A 83 15.00 26.47 24.84
CA THR A 83 15.54 25.19 24.38
C THR A 83 14.52 24.54 23.46
N VAL A 84 14.83 24.45 22.16
CA VAL A 84 13.93 23.81 21.18
C VAL A 84 14.51 22.47 20.76
N THR A 85 13.73 21.40 20.83
CA THR A 85 14.08 20.08 20.31
C THR A 85 13.07 19.66 19.25
N ALA A 86 13.52 19.45 18.01
CA ALA A 86 12.66 19.05 16.91
C ALA A 86 13.00 17.63 16.43
N PHE A 87 11.96 16.82 16.20
CA PHE A 87 12.04 15.47 15.66
C PHE A 87 11.51 15.46 14.23
N PHE A 88 12.23 14.78 13.32
CA PHE A 88 11.93 14.76 11.90
C PHE A 88 11.88 13.33 11.36
N SER A 89 11.06 13.09 10.35
CA SER A 89 11.16 11.94 9.45
C SER A 89 11.33 12.42 8.01
N PRO A 90 11.91 11.65 7.08
CA PRO A 90 11.89 11.99 5.67
C PRO A 90 10.44 12.09 5.15
N GLN A 91 10.12 13.12 4.38
CA GLN A 91 8.99 13.09 3.45
C GLN A 91 9.39 12.10 2.36
N SER A 92 8.51 11.15 2.09
CA SER A 92 8.55 10.41 0.83
C SER A 92 8.59 11.45 -0.31
N LYS A 93 9.73 11.53 -1.00
CA LYS A 93 9.81 12.33 -2.24
C LYS A 93 8.80 11.73 -3.22
N PRO A 94 8.13 12.56 -4.04
CA PRO A 94 7.52 12.07 -5.26
C PRO A 94 8.62 11.39 -6.07
N ASN A 95 8.49 10.08 -6.25
CA ASN A 95 9.46 9.19 -6.85
C ASN A 95 9.64 9.49 -8.36
N ASP A 96 10.85 9.81 -8.79
CA ASP A 96 11.32 9.35 -10.10
C ASP A 96 11.78 7.89 -9.89
N TYR A 97 10.85 6.94 -10.10
CA TYR A 97 11.06 5.47 -10.11
C TYR A 97 11.46 4.76 -8.80
N GLY A 98 11.19 5.34 -7.64
CA GLY A 98 11.40 4.70 -6.33
C GLY A 98 10.44 3.54 -6.04
N GLN A 99 10.81 2.74 -5.05
CA GLN A 99 10.14 1.51 -4.60
C GLN A 99 8.62 1.66 -4.45
N ASN A 100 7.87 1.00 -5.33
CA ASN A 100 6.42 1.00 -5.35
C ASN A 100 5.87 -0.32 -4.80
N VAL A 101 4.78 -0.24 -4.06
CA VAL A 101 4.05 -1.39 -3.56
C VAL A 101 2.59 -1.24 -3.95
N GLY A 102 2.11 -2.22 -4.72
CA GLY A 102 0.71 -2.42 -5.06
C GLY A 102 0.13 -3.60 -4.31
N ILE A 103 -1.17 -3.59 -4.04
CA ILE A 103 -1.88 -4.73 -3.45
C ILE A 103 -3.21 -4.98 -4.15
N LEU A 104 -3.55 -6.24 -4.44
CA LEU A 104 -4.87 -6.59 -4.96
C LEU A 104 -5.97 -6.31 -3.94
N TYR A 105 -7.09 -5.79 -4.44
CA TYR A 105 -8.22 -5.32 -3.65
C TYR A 105 -9.54 -5.70 -4.34
N GLU A 106 -10.36 -6.45 -3.63
CA GLU A 106 -11.60 -7.03 -4.15
C GLU A 106 -12.80 -6.12 -3.86
N THR A 107 -13.63 -5.87 -4.89
CA THR A 107 -14.81 -4.98 -4.83
C THR A 107 -16.13 -5.68 -5.20
N TRP A 108 -16.17 -7.01 -5.17
CA TRP A 108 -17.31 -7.81 -5.66
C TRP A 108 -18.17 -8.45 -4.57
N PHE A 109 -18.01 -8.08 -3.29
CA PHE A 109 -18.78 -8.69 -2.19
C PHE A 109 -20.27 -8.39 -2.27
N ASN A 110 -20.70 -7.28 -2.90
CA ASN A 110 -22.12 -7.01 -3.13
C ASN A 110 -22.79 -8.11 -3.96
N ALA A 111 -22.14 -8.56 -5.03
CA ALA A 111 -22.64 -9.64 -5.87
C ALA A 111 -22.64 -10.98 -5.13
N ILE A 112 -21.59 -11.27 -4.35
CA ILE A 112 -21.49 -12.54 -3.62
C ILE A 112 -22.44 -12.61 -2.43
N ASN A 113 -22.54 -11.53 -1.64
CA ASN A 113 -23.37 -11.47 -0.45
C ASN A 113 -24.87 -11.51 -0.75
N ALA A 114 -25.29 -11.25 -1.99
CA ALA A 114 -26.65 -11.52 -2.43
C ALA A 114 -27.04 -13.00 -2.23
N GLY A 115 -26.07 -13.92 -2.31
CA GLY A 115 -26.25 -15.35 -2.00
C GLY A 115 -26.15 -15.71 -0.51
N GLY A 116 -25.91 -14.73 0.37
CA GLY A 116 -25.64 -14.88 1.79
C GLY A 116 -24.19 -15.26 2.11
N PHE A 117 -23.75 -14.97 3.34
CA PHE A 117 -22.44 -15.40 3.82
C PHE A 117 -22.43 -16.91 4.08
N ARG A 118 -21.51 -17.63 3.41
CA ARG A 118 -21.38 -19.09 3.52
C ARG A 118 -19.92 -19.45 3.83
N PRO A 119 -19.61 -20.03 5.00
CA PRO A 119 -18.23 -20.38 5.36
C PRO A 119 -17.74 -21.64 4.61
N VAL A 120 -16.43 -21.81 4.48
CA VAL A 120 -15.80 -23.04 3.94
C VAL A 120 -16.11 -24.28 4.79
N TYR A 121 -16.26 -24.11 6.11
CA TYR A 121 -16.53 -25.19 7.08
C TYR A 121 -17.78 -24.88 7.91
N PRO A 122 -18.51 -25.89 8.45
CA PRO A 122 -18.26 -27.34 8.37
C PRO A 122 -18.97 -28.05 7.20
N GLU A 123 -19.68 -27.31 6.34
CA GLU A 123 -20.55 -27.89 5.33
C GLU A 123 -19.78 -28.32 4.08
N GLU A 124 -19.94 -29.58 3.66
CA GLU A 124 -19.60 -29.97 2.29
C GLU A 124 -20.62 -29.36 1.35
N VAL A 125 -20.14 -28.65 0.34
CA VAL A 125 -20.97 -27.82 -0.51
C VAL A 125 -20.77 -28.12 -1.99
N PRO A 126 -21.80 -27.89 -2.84
CA PRO A 126 -21.69 -28.11 -4.27
C PRO A 126 -20.51 -27.34 -4.89
N SER A 127 -19.96 -27.91 -5.96
CA SER A 127 -18.99 -27.22 -6.83
C SER A 127 -19.57 -25.94 -7.44
N ALA A 128 -18.68 -25.06 -7.87
CA ALA A 128 -18.94 -23.70 -8.36
C ALA A 128 -19.64 -22.79 -7.34
N THR A 129 -19.31 -22.92 -6.04
CA THR A 129 -19.91 -22.06 -5.01
C THR A 129 -18.86 -21.26 -4.22
N TYR A 130 -19.22 -20.01 -3.93
CA TYR A 130 -18.40 -19.03 -3.22
C TYR A 130 -18.43 -19.25 -1.70
N ARG A 131 -17.28 -19.39 -1.05
CA ARG A 131 -17.17 -19.69 0.39
C ARG A 131 -16.15 -18.81 1.11
N TYR A 132 -16.54 -18.24 2.24
CA TYR A 132 -15.69 -17.42 3.08
C TYR A 132 -14.74 -18.29 3.92
N TRP A 133 -13.43 -18.05 3.82
CA TRP A 133 -12.44 -18.80 4.61
C TRP A 133 -12.37 -18.34 6.07
N GLY A 134 -12.73 -17.08 6.34
CA GLY A 134 -12.67 -16.43 7.64
C GLY A 134 -13.65 -15.25 7.74
N GLU A 135 -13.60 -14.54 8.87
CA GLU A 135 -14.42 -13.35 9.09
C GLU A 135 -13.53 -12.11 9.31
N PRO A 136 -13.76 -11.01 8.58
CA PRO A 136 -12.99 -9.78 8.76
C PRO A 136 -13.11 -9.20 10.17
N ALA A 137 -12.02 -8.62 10.70
CA ALA A 137 -12.01 -7.96 12.02
C ALA A 137 -13.10 -6.89 12.13
N VAL A 138 -13.33 -6.16 11.04
CA VAL A 138 -14.36 -5.11 10.90
C VAL A 138 -15.79 -5.65 10.77
N GLY A 139 -15.98 -6.97 10.83
CA GLY A 139 -17.24 -7.66 10.57
C GLY A 139 -17.45 -7.93 9.08
N ARG A 140 -18.49 -8.69 8.75
CA ARG A 140 -18.88 -8.95 7.35
C ARG A 140 -19.37 -7.65 6.71
N TYR A 141 -18.98 -7.40 5.48
CA TYR A 141 -19.30 -6.17 4.78
C TYR A 141 -19.59 -6.40 3.29
N ASN A 142 -20.32 -5.44 2.70
CA ASN A 142 -20.40 -5.27 1.25
C ASN A 142 -19.27 -4.35 0.80
N SER A 143 -18.84 -4.49 -0.45
CA SER A 143 -17.74 -3.70 -1.01
C SER A 143 -18.05 -2.21 -1.13
N ASP A 144 -19.32 -1.80 -1.03
CA ASP A 144 -19.77 -0.41 -0.97
C ASP A 144 -19.98 0.12 0.47
N ASP A 145 -19.58 -0.61 1.52
CA ASP A 145 -19.63 -0.11 2.89
C ASP A 145 -18.61 1.04 3.09
N GLU A 146 -19.11 2.27 3.19
CA GLU A 146 -18.29 3.48 3.33
C GLU A 146 -17.37 3.45 4.56
N ARG A 147 -17.84 2.87 5.67
CA ARG A 147 -17.04 2.77 6.90
C ARG A 147 -15.85 1.85 6.66
N VAL A 148 -16.08 0.70 6.02
CA VAL A 148 -15.01 -0.26 5.72
C VAL A 148 -14.01 0.30 4.71
N ILE A 149 -14.48 0.97 3.65
CA ILE A 149 -13.59 1.63 2.68
C ILE A 149 -12.67 2.64 3.37
N ASN A 150 -13.20 3.46 4.30
CA ASN A 150 -12.39 4.41 5.06
C ASN A 150 -11.37 3.72 5.97
N ILE A 151 -11.77 2.65 6.68
CA ILE A 151 -10.84 1.87 7.52
C ILE A 151 -9.72 1.25 6.66
N HIS A 152 -10.05 0.67 5.51
CA HIS A 152 -9.07 0.10 4.59
C HIS A 152 -8.12 1.17 4.06
N ALA A 153 -8.63 2.33 3.65
CA ALA A 153 -7.82 3.44 3.20
C ALA A 153 -6.84 3.93 4.30
N ASP A 154 -7.28 4.03 5.55
CA ASP A 154 -6.43 4.41 6.68
C ASP A 154 -5.34 3.36 6.94
N LEU A 155 -5.69 2.07 6.96
CA LEU A 155 -4.73 0.98 7.21
C LEU A 155 -3.67 0.89 6.11
N LEU A 156 -4.08 0.95 4.84
CA LEU A 156 -3.19 0.86 3.69
C LEU A 156 -2.32 2.11 3.53
N ALA A 157 -2.86 3.30 3.79
CA ALA A 157 -2.05 4.52 3.82
C ALA A 157 -1.02 4.47 4.97
N ALA A 158 -1.41 3.96 6.15
CA ALA A 158 -0.52 3.80 7.30
C ALA A 158 0.57 2.73 7.10
N SER A 159 0.42 1.83 6.12
CA SER A 159 1.46 0.90 5.69
C SER A 159 2.32 1.44 4.55
N ALA A 160 2.13 2.71 4.14
CA ALA A 160 2.76 3.33 2.99
C ALA A 160 2.44 2.63 1.65
N MET A 161 1.27 2.00 1.52
CA MET A 161 0.85 1.42 0.24
C MET A 161 0.75 2.51 -0.84
N ASP A 162 1.37 2.32 -2.01
CA ASP A 162 1.32 3.33 -3.07
C ASP A 162 0.01 3.25 -3.84
N TYR A 163 -0.46 2.04 -4.13
CA TYR A 163 -1.73 1.83 -4.80
C TYR A 163 -2.42 0.51 -4.45
N ILE A 164 -3.75 0.53 -4.56
CA ILE A 164 -4.58 -0.68 -4.62
C ILE A 164 -4.83 -1.05 -6.08
N ILE A 165 -4.95 -2.35 -6.34
CA ILE A 165 -5.26 -2.92 -7.64
C ILE A 165 -6.67 -3.50 -7.55
N VAL A 166 -7.63 -2.79 -8.14
CA VAL A 166 -9.03 -3.23 -8.16
C VAL A 166 -9.17 -4.33 -9.22
N ASP A 167 -9.53 -5.55 -8.78
CA ASP A 167 -9.55 -6.75 -9.64
C ASP A 167 -10.88 -6.95 -10.38
N TYR A 168 -10.83 -6.81 -11.70
CA TYR A 168 -11.88 -7.16 -12.66
C TYR A 168 -11.39 -8.13 -13.75
N SER A 169 -10.31 -8.87 -13.48
CA SER A 169 -9.75 -9.83 -14.43
C SER A 169 -10.80 -10.84 -14.94
N ASN A 170 -11.65 -11.32 -14.04
CA ASN A 170 -12.70 -12.31 -14.31
C ASN A 170 -14.13 -11.75 -14.23
N ASN A 171 -14.27 -10.43 -14.06
CA ASN A 171 -15.54 -9.76 -13.77
C ASN A 171 -15.89 -8.71 -14.82
N ASN A 172 -17.18 -8.40 -14.95
CA ASN A 172 -17.65 -7.35 -15.84
C ASN A 172 -17.94 -6.07 -15.05
N ILE A 173 -17.06 -5.07 -15.13
CA ILE A 173 -17.25 -3.73 -14.54
C ILE A 173 -18.46 -2.96 -15.12
N LEU A 174 -19.17 -3.51 -16.11
CA LEU A 174 -20.44 -2.96 -16.58
C LEU A 174 -21.64 -3.49 -15.77
N ASP A 175 -21.49 -4.57 -15.01
CA ASP A 175 -22.53 -5.10 -14.13
C ASP A 175 -22.76 -4.14 -12.96
N PRO A 176 -23.98 -3.63 -12.74
CA PRO A 176 -24.28 -2.71 -11.66
C PRO A 176 -23.92 -3.23 -10.26
N SER A 177 -24.08 -4.53 -10.03
CA SER A 177 -23.75 -5.17 -8.75
C SER A 177 -22.26 -5.18 -8.46
N LEU A 178 -21.43 -5.07 -9.52
CA LEU A 178 -19.98 -5.03 -9.41
C LEU A 178 -19.47 -3.60 -9.49
N HIS A 179 -20.05 -2.72 -10.31
CA HIS A 179 -19.48 -1.37 -10.49
C HIS A 179 -19.83 -0.39 -9.37
N ASN A 180 -20.97 -0.55 -8.70
CA ASN A 180 -21.43 0.42 -7.69
C ASN A 180 -20.42 0.55 -6.54
N PRO A 181 -19.84 -0.55 -6.03
CA PRO A 181 -18.69 -0.49 -5.11
C PRO A 181 -17.50 0.33 -5.61
N VAL A 182 -17.15 0.24 -6.90
CA VAL A 182 -16.04 1.02 -7.47
C VAL A 182 -16.37 2.50 -7.53
N TYR A 183 -17.59 2.87 -7.96
CA TYR A 183 -18.03 4.26 -7.92
C TYR A 183 -18.00 4.81 -6.49
N ASN A 184 -18.44 4.03 -5.51
CA ASN A 184 -18.40 4.46 -4.11
C ASN A 184 -16.95 4.63 -3.59
N LEU A 185 -16.07 3.67 -3.90
CA LEU A 185 -14.64 3.75 -3.62
C LEU A 185 -14.01 5.02 -4.21
N LEU A 186 -14.28 5.33 -5.48
CA LEU A 186 -13.77 6.51 -6.16
C LEU A 186 -14.29 7.82 -5.54
N ASN A 187 -15.58 7.87 -5.19
CA ASN A 187 -16.17 9.01 -4.48
C ASN A 187 -15.48 9.26 -3.13
N ILE A 188 -15.29 8.21 -2.34
CA ILE A 188 -14.62 8.31 -1.04
C ILE A 188 -13.17 8.76 -1.20
N TYR A 189 -12.41 8.13 -2.12
CA TYR A 189 -11.01 8.48 -2.35
C TYR A 189 -10.86 9.92 -2.85
N GLN A 190 -11.76 10.39 -3.72
CA GLN A 190 -11.78 11.78 -4.16
C GLN A 190 -12.08 12.75 -3.01
N ASN A 191 -13.08 12.45 -2.18
CA ASN A 191 -13.44 13.29 -1.03
C ASN A 191 -12.29 13.37 -0.02
N ARG A 192 -11.62 12.23 0.26
CA ARG A 192 -10.43 12.19 1.10
C ARG A 192 -9.29 13.01 0.50
N ALA A 193 -9.03 12.87 -0.80
CA ALA A 193 -8.00 13.65 -1.49
C ALA A 193 -8.27 15.17 -1.46
N GLN A 194 -9.53 15.60 -1.58
CA GLN A 194 -9.93 17.00 -1.43
C GLN A 194 -9.68 17.55 -0.02
N GLN A 195 -9.81 16.69 1.00
CA GLN A 195 -9.56 17.02 2.40
C GLN A 195 -8.10 16.84 2.82
N GLY A 196 -7.22 16.40 1.92
CA GLY A 196 -5.81 16.09 2.23
C GLY A 196 -5.64 14.87 3.15
N ILE A 197 -6.65 14.00 3.22
CA ILE A 197 -6.58 12.75 3.99
C ILE A 197 -5.89 11.69 3.11
N PRO A 198 -4.81 11.04 3.59
CA PRO A 198 -4.07 10.07 2.81
C PRO A 198 -4.91 8.86 2.35
N THR A 199 -4.67 8.41 1.13
CA THR A 199 -5.14 7.14 0.57
C THR A 199 -4.02 6.56 -0.29
N PRO A 200 -3.93 5.21 -0.43
CA PRO A 200 -3.27 4.68 -1.61
C PRO A 200 -3.97 5.20 -2.88
N GLN A 201 -3.26 5.20 -4.00
CA GLN A 201 -3.88 5.50 -5.29
C GLN A 201 -4.55 4.24 -5.87
N ILE A 202 -5.25 4.37 -6.99
CA ILE A 202 -6.03 3.29 -7.61
C ILE A 202 -5.41 2.91 -8.95
N VAL A 203 -5.32 1.59 -9.18
CA VAL A 203 -5.00 0.93 -10.46
C VAL A 203 -6.05 -0.16 -10.71
N PHE A 204 -6.29 -0.52 -11.97
CA PHE A 204 -7.23 -1.58 -12.34
C PHE A 204 -6.52 -2.76 -12.99
N LEU A 205 -7.00 -3.98 -12.68
CA LEU A 205 -6.69 -5.22 -13.38
C LEU A 205 -7.94 -5.69 -14.14
N LEU A 206 -7.85 -5.92 -15.46
CA LEU A 206 -9.04 -6.25 -16.27
C LEU A 206 -8.74 -7.06 -17.54
N SER A 207 -9.76 -7.73 -18.06
CA SER A 207 -9.66 -8.59 -19.26
C SER A 207 -9.41 -7.85 -20.58
N ALA A 208 -9.48 -6.52 -20.56
CA ALA A 208 -9.24 -5.59 -21.67
C ALA A 208 -10.20 -5.85 -22.84
N SER A 209 -11.47 -5.52 -22.64
CA SER A 209 -12.49 -5.43 -23.71
C SER A 209 -12.84 -3.97 -24.00
N ASP A 210 -13.35 -3.68 -25.21
CA ASP A 210 -13.57 -2.31 -25.71
C ASP A 210 -14.39 -1.45 -24.74
N ASN A 211 -15.49 -1.99 -24.23
CA ASN A 211 -16.36 -1.29 -23.30
C ASN A 211 -15.69 -1.01 -21.94
N GLN A 212 -14.78 -1.87 -21.49
CA GLN A 212 -14.05 -1.67 -20.23
C GLN A 212 -13.00 -0.57 -20.37
N VAL A 213 -12.27 -0.54 -21.49
CA VAL A 213 -11.27 0.51 -21.77
C VAL A 213 -11.95 1.87 -21.89
N ALA A 214 -13.06 1.94 -22.62
CA ALA A 214 -13.85 3.17 -22.75
C ALA A 214 -14.40 3.66 -21.39
N LEU A 215 -14.96 2.75 -20.58
CA LEU A 215 -15.43 3.08 -19.24
C LEU A 215 -14.30 3.60 -18.35
N LEU A 216 -13.14 2.94 -18.32
CA LEU A 216 -12.03 3.42 -17.52
C LEU A 216 -11.62 4.83 -17.95
N ARG A 217 -11.45 5.10 -19.25
CA ARG A 217 -11.13 6.45 -19.74
C ARG A 217 -12.13 7.49 -19.23
N ASP A 218 -13.43 7.17 -19.24
CA ASP A 218 -14.46 8.03 -18.66
C ASP A 218 -14.24 8.25 -17.14
N LEU A 219 -13.97 7.20 -16.37
CA LEU A 219 -13.67 7.32 -14.94
C LEU A 219 -12.43 8.20 -14.68
N TYR A 220 -11.34 7.97 -15.40
CA TYR A 220 -10.11 8.76 -15.28
C TYR A 220 -10.33 10.24 -15.63
N ASN A 221 -11.22 10.55 -16.56
CA ASN A 221 -11.57 11.92 -16.92
C ASN A 221 -12.56 12.57 -15.93
N ARG A 222 -13.43 11.78 -15.31
CA ARG A 222 -14.48 12.24 -14.40
C ARG A 222 -13.95 12.55 -12.99
N TYR A 223 -13.02 11.73 -12.51
CA TYR A 223 -12.52 11.82 -11.14
C TYR A 223 -11.16 12.54 -11.06
N ASN A 224 -10.83 13.03 -9.87
CA ASN A 224 -9.56 13.71 -9.61
C ASN A 224 -8.36 12.79 -9.92
N HIS A 225 -7.54 13.17 -10.91
CA HIS A 225 -6.34 12.42 -11.33
C HIS A 225 -5.40 12.00 -10.18
N LYS A 226 -5.38 12.74 -9.06
CA LYS A 226 -4.55 12.41 -7.88
C LYS A 226 -4.93 11.09 -7.21
N ILE A 227 -6.16 10.61 -7.38
CA ILE A 227 -6.59 9.33 -6.78
C ILE A 227 -6.11 8.13 -7.58
N PHE A 228 -5.62 8.32 -8.81
CA PHE A 228 -5.14 7.24 -9.66
C PHE A 228 -3.61 7.24 -9.76
N TYR A 229 -3.02 6.05 -9.76
CA TYR A 229 -1.58 5.90 -9.87
C TYR A 229 -1.14 6.11 -11.32
N HIS A 230 -0.12 6.94 -11.51
CA HIS A 230 0.44 7.22 -12.81
C HIS A 230 1.88 6.72 -12.90
N LEU A 231 2.18 6.03 -13.99
CA LEU A 231 3.52 5.61 -14.37
C LEU A 231 3.84 6.24 -15.73
N ASN A 232 5.04 6.82 -15.88
CA ASN A 232 5.43 7.51 -17.13
C ASN A 232 4.43 8.60 -17.58
N ASN A 233 3.86 9.33 -16.61
CA ASN A 233 2.82 10.35 -16.82
C ASN A 233 1.49 9.85 -17.39
N LYS A 234 1.27 8.53 -17.46
CA LYS A 234 -0.01 7.94 -17.86
C LYS A 234 -0.59 7.13 -16.71
N PRO A 235 -1.92 7.04 -16.60
CA PRO A 235 -2.54 6.14 -15.64
C PRO A 235 -2.11 4.70 -15.89
N LEU A 236 -1.70 3.99 -14.84
CA LEU A 236 -1.29 2.60 -14.93
C LEU A 236 -2.51 1.70 -15.14
N LEU A 237 -2.39 0.72 -16.03
CA LEU A 237 -3.39 -0.31 -16.28
C LEU A 237 -2.74 -1.69 -16.35
N PHE A 238 -3.36 -2.67 -15.71
CA PHE A 238 -2.96 -4.07 -15.78
C PHE A 238 -3.96 -4.87 -16.62
N PRO A 239 -3.80 -4.95 -17.95
CA PRO A 239 -4.63 -5.84 -18.75
C PRO A 239 -4.17 -7.30 -18.59
N THR A 240 -5.10 -8.26 -18.68
CA THR A 240 -4.76 -9.71 -18.57
C THR A 240 -4.18 -10.30 -19.86
N LYS A 241 -4.13 -9.50 -20.92
CA LYS A 241 -3.63 -9.83 -22.25
C LYS A 241 -3.12 -8.55 -22.92
N PRO A 242 -2.40 -8.61 -24.04
CA PRO A 242 -1.99 -7.41 -24.77
C PRO A 242 -3.20 -6.52 -25.10
N CYS A 243 -3.14 -5.26 -24.67
CA CYS A 243 -4.19 -4.27 -24.92
C CYS A 243 -4.02 -3.71 -26.34
N THR A 244 -4.76 -4.25 -27.31
CA THR A 244 -4.70 -3.84 -28.73
C THR A 244 -5.92 -3.03 -29.17
N ILE A 245 -6.70 -2.55 -28.20
CA ILE A 245 -7.96 -1.83 -28.41
C ILE A 245 -7.68 -0.33 -28.57
N ASP A 246 -8.51 0.36 -29.32
CA ASP A 246 -8.45 1.82 -29.43
C ASP A 246 -8.60 2.50 -28.04
N GLY A 247 -7.73 3.45 -27.76
CA GLY A 247 -7.65 4.12 -26.46
C GLY A 247 -6.82 3.40 -25.38
N CYS A 248 -6.22 2.22 -25.66
CA CYS A 248 -5.24 1.62 -24.75
C CYS A 248 -4.00 2.51 -24.56
N ASP A 249 -3.66 3.35 -25.54
CA ASP A 249 -2.55 4.30 -25.52
C ASP A 249 -2.71 5.44 -24.49
N PHE A 250 -3.94 5.65 -23.99
CA PHE A 250 -4.22 6.51 -22.84
C PHE A 250 -3.52 6.03 -21.57
N PHE A 251 -3.26 4.72 -21.46
CA PHE A 251 -2.71 4.09 -20.27
C PHE A 251 -1.24 3.71 -20.44
N GLU A 252 -0.52 3.65 -19.33
CA GLU A 252 0.71 2.88 -19.23
C GLU A 252 0.32 1.43 -18.93
N ASN A 253 0.47 0.54 -19.91
CA ASN A 253 0.03 -0.85 -19.76
C ASN A 253 1.17 -1.75 -19.26
N ARG A 254 0.86 -2.66 -18.35
CA ARG A 254 1.70 -3.79 -17.96
C ARG A 254 0.84 -5.05 -17.94
N GLU A 255 1.04 -5.97 -18.88
CA GLU A 255 0.26 -7.22 -18.89
C GLU A 255 0.49 -7.99 -17.59
N MET A 256 -0.59 -8.40 -16.92
CA MET A 256 -0.52 -9.06 -15.62
C MET A 256 -1.38 -10.32 -15.53
N TRP A 257 -0.82 -11.39 -14.96
CA TRP A 257 -1.57 -12.60 -14.62
C TRP A 257 -0.99 -13.37 -13.41
N GLY A 258 -1.74 -14.32 -12.86
CA GLY A 258 -1.31 -15.16 -11.75
C GLY A 258 -0.73 -16.50 -12.21
N LEU A 259 0.05 -17.14 -11.34
CA LEU A 259 0.60 -18.49 -11.51
C LEU A 259 1.35 -18.67 -12.83
N LEU A 260 2.07 -17.64 -13.24
CA LEU A 260 2.87 -17.65 -14.46
C LEU A 260 4.02 -18.67 -14.36
N PRO A 261 4.38 -19.32 -15.47
CA PRO A 261 5.52 -20.25 -15.49
C PRO A 261 6.82 -19.52 -15.17
N GLN A 262 7.81 -20.26 -14.67
CA GLN A 262 9.14 -19.73 -14.40
C GLN A 262 9.75 -19.14 -15.69
N GLY A 263 10.31 -17.92 -15.58
CA GLY A 263 10.89 -17.19 -16.70
C GLY A 263 9.90 -16.37 -17.54
N ASP A 264 8.58 -16.45 -17.28
CA ASP A 264 7.61 -15.52 -17.87
C ASP A 264 7.92 -14.07 -17.42
N ASN A 265 7.90 -13.16 -18.38
CA ASN A 265 8.32 -11.77 -18.20
C ASN A 265 7.14 -10.79 -18.14
N ARG A 266 5.91 -11.28 -17.93
CA ARG A 266 4.74 -10.46 -17.62
C ARG A 266 4.67 -10.16 -16.14
N TYR A 267 3.97 -9.08 -15.77
CA TYR A 267 3.72 -8.79 -14.36
C TYR A 267 2.92 -9.94 -13.75
N SER A 268 3.16 -10.20 -12.46
CA SER A 268 2.36 -11.19 -11.75
C SER A 268 1.76 -10.64 -10.47
N PHE A 269 0.55 -11.07 -10.15
CA PHE A 269 -0.04 -10.82 -8.84
C PHE A 269 0.22 -11.94 -7.84
N MET A 270 0.46 -13.18 -8.31
CA MET A 270 0.77 -14.33 -7.46
C MET A 270 1.61 -15.31 -8.26
N GLN A 271 2.69 -15.82 -7.68
CA GLN A 271 3.51 -16.82 -8.32
C GLN A 271 4.17 -17.69 -7.26
N LEU A 272 4.32 -19.00 -7.53
CA LEU A 272 5.05 -19.91 -6.66
C LEU A 272 6.50 -19.44 -6.46
N TYR A 273 7.02 -19.64 -5.26
CA TYR A 273 8.43 -19.38 -4.98
C TYR A 273 9.35 -20.35 -5.76
N PRO A 274 10.51 -19.91 -6.29
CA PRO A 274 10.95 -18.51 -6.36
C PRO A 274 10.15 -17.73 -7.42
N GLN A 275 9.70 -16.50 -7.14
CA GLN A 275 8.94 -15.75 -8.14
C GLN A 275 9.86 -15.24 -9.26
N ASN A 276 9.27 -15.00 -10.44
CA ASN A 276 9.91 -14.32 -11.56
C ASN A 276 10.29 -12.90 -11.15
N ILE A 277 11.46 -12.45 -11.61
CA ILE A 277 11.85 -11.05 -11.57
C ILE A 277 11.55 -10.47 -12.95
N VAL A 278 10.53 -9.64 -13.02
CA VAL A 278 10.00 -9.11 -14.29
C VAL A 278 10.86 -7.96 -14.77
N ASN A 279 11.16 -7.92 -16.07
CA ASN A 279 11.93 -6.88 -16.74
C ASN A 279 13.25 -6.54 -16.03
N GLY A 280 14.00 -7.58 -15.62
CA GLY A 280 15.31 -7.46 -14.97
C GLY A 280 15.25 -7.12 -13.48
N ASN A 281 14.44 -6.13 -13.09
CA ASN A 281 14.14 -5.81 -11.68
C ASN A 281 12.90 -4.90 -11.52
N GLU A 282 12.00 -4.86 -12.48
CA GLU A 282 10.86 -3.94 -12.44
C GLU A 282 9.81 -4.39 -11.43
N GLN A 283 9.41 -5.66 -11.45
CA GLN A 283 8.32 -6.16 -10.61
C GLN A 283 8.54 -7.60 -10.09
N ILE A 284 8.01 -7.86 -8.89
CA ILE A 284 7.87 -9.21 -8.31
C ILE A 284 6.52 -9.32 -7.56
N ALA A 285 5.90 -10.49 -7.62
CA ALA A 285 4.67 -10.81 -6.87
C ALA A 285 5.01 -11.33 -5.47
N VAL A 286 4.24 -11.01 -4.44
CA VAL A 286 4.36 -11.56 -3.08
C VAL A 286 2.98 -11.93 -2.55
N SER A 287 2.85 -13.05 -1.83
CA SER A 287 1.57 -13.51 -1.30
C SER A 287 1.73 -14.29 0.00
N ALA A 288 0.73 -14.24 0.89
CA ALA A 288 0.82 -14.96 2.17
C ALA A 288 0.78 -16.48 1.99
N ALA A 289 0.03 -16.97 1.00
CA ALA A 289 -0.03 -18.37 0.58
C ALA A 289 -0.19 -18.43 -0.94
N GLN A 290 0.21 -19.53 -1.57
CA GLN A 290 0.12 -19.74 -3.01
C GLN A 290 -0.45 -21.13 -3.28
N GLN A 291 -1.36 -21.24 -4.23
CA GLN A 291 -1.79 -22.53 -4.75
C GLN A 291 -0.90 -22.97 -5.90
N GLU A 292 -0.61 -24.28 -5.99
CA GLU A 292 -0.11 -24.86 -7.24
C GLU A 292 -1.26 -25.11 -8.22
N THR A 293 -2.32 -25.76 -7.73
CA THR A 293 -3.56 -26.05 -8.47
C THR A 293 -4.77 -25.58 -7.68
N TYR A 294 -4.90 -26.03 -6.43
CA TYR A 294 -5.94 -25.61 -5.49
C TYR A 294 -5.32 -25.28 -4.13
N MET A 295 -5.80 -24.21 -3.51
CA MET A 295 -5.35 -23.75 -2.20
C MET A 295 -5.62 -24.79 -1.09
N SER A 296 -6.67 -25.60 -1.24
CA SER A 296 -7.02 -26.64 -0.26
C SER A 296 -6.16 -27.91 -0.32
N LEU A 297 -5.32 -28.08 -1.35
CA LEU A 297 -4.50 -29.28 -1.46
C LEU A 297 -3.23 -29.18 -0.62
N PRO A 298 -2.67 -30.32 -0.14
CA PRO A 298 -1.43 -30.32 0.62
C PRO A 298 -0.23 -29.73 -0.12
N SER A 299 -0.27 -29.71 -1.46
CA SER A 299 0.76 -29.10 -2.31
C SER A 299 0.72 -27.57 -2.31
N ALA A 300 -0.35 -26.95 -1.81
CA ALA A 300 -0.37 -25.50 -1.68
C ALA A 300 0.78 -25.02 -0.78
N HIS A 301 1.47 -23.97 -1.21
CA HIS A 301 2.45 -23.28 -0.39
C HIS A 301 1.69 -22.42 0.62
N SER A 302 1.43 -23.00 1.80
CA SER A 302 0.73 -22.30 2.87
C SER A 302 1.55 -21.11 3.39
N ARG A 303 0.95 -20.35 4.30
CA ARG A 303 1.62 -19.35 5.15
C ARG A 303 2.89 -19.83 5.84
N LYS A 304 3.04 -21.15 6.01
CA LYS A 304 4.15 -21.83 6.66
C LYS A 304 5.08 -22.56 5.69
N TYR A 305 4.89 -22.39 4.39
CA TYR A 305 5.76 -23.03 3.40
C TYR A 305 7.21 -22.53 3.58
N ASP A 306 8.12 -23.46 3.83
CA ASP A 306 9.56 -23.21 3.88
C ASP A 306 10.22 -23.81 2.65
N PHE A 307 10.69 -22.94 1.75
CA PHE A 307 11.32 -23.35 0.50
C PHE A 307 12.58 -24.20 0.69
N ARG A 308 13.26 -24.07 1.84
CA ARG A 308 14.48 -24.82 2.15
C ARG A 308 14.15 -26.29 2.46
N THR A 309 12.95 -26.54 2.97
CA THR A 309 12.44 -27.89 3.25
C THR A 309 11.55 -28.45 2.14
N GLY A 310 11.02 -27.58 1.28
CA GLY A 310 10.07 -27.95 0.23
C GLY A 310 8.69 -28.32 0.77
N GLY A 311 8.28 -27.77 1.91
CA GLY A 311 7.00 -28.13 2.53
C GLY A 311 6.49 -27.13 3.57
N ASN A 312 5.25 -27.37 4.03
CA ASN A 312 4.52 -26.57 5.01
C ASN A 312 4.98 -26.82 6.46
N THR A 313 6.29 -26.73 6.70
CA THR A 313 6.92 -27.09 7.98
C THR A 313 7.48 -25.90 8.77
N GLY A 314 7.42 -24.69 8.18
CA GLY A 314 7.92 -23.47 8.79
C GLY A 314 7.00 -22.86 9.85
N GLY A 315 7.43 -21.72 10.38
CA GLY A 315 6.60 -20.88 11.25
C GLY A 315 5.55 -20.09 10.46
N ASP A 316 4.65 -19.44 11.17
CA ASP A 316 3.79 -18.42 10.55
C ASP A 316 4.67 -17.36 9.84
N PHE A 317 4.16 -16.76 8.76
CA PHE A 317 4.85 -15.83 7.87
C PHE A 317 5.98 -16.40 7.01
N GLN A 318 6.45 -17.63 7.22
CA GLN A 318 7.65 -18.16 6.54
C GLN A 318 7.62 -17.95 5.01
N ASN A 319 6.52 -18.34 4.39
CA ASN A 319 6.32 -18.18 2.95
C ASN A 319 6.36 -16.72 2.50
N PHE A 320 5.69 -15.85 3.26
CA PHE A 320 5.62 -14.41 2.96
C PHE A 320 7.00 -13.74 3.10
N ASP A 321 7.75 -14.14 4.13
CA ASP A 321 9.05 -13.58 4.46
C ASP A 321 10.12 -13.97 3.44
N ASP A 322 10.15 -15.23 3.00
CA ASP A 322 11.10 -15.68 1.98
C ASP A 322 10.84 -14.97 0.63
N GLN A 323 9.57 -14.78 0.29
CA GLN A 323 9.15 -14.02 -0.89
C GLN A 323 9.56 -12.54 -0.84
N TRP A 324 9.35 -11.87 0.29
CA TRP A 324 9.79 -10.48 0.48
C TRP A 324 11.31 -10.35 0.50
N GLN A 325 12.01 -11.28 1.14
CA GLN A 325 13.47 -11.27 1.17
C GLN A 325 14.04 -11.39 -0.25
N ARG A 326 13.44 -12.24 -1.10
CA ARG A 326 13.79 -12.31 -2.53
C ARG A 326 13.58 -10.98 -3.25
N ALA A 327 12.48 -10.26 -2.99
CA ALA A 327 12.26 -8.93 -3.57
C ALA A 327 13.39 -7.95 -3.23
N ILE A 328 13.80 -7.92 -1.94
CA ILE A 328 14.90 -7.09 -1.43
C ILE A 328 16.23 -7.47 -2.09
N ASP A 329 16.56 -8.76 -2.12
CA ASP A 329 17.83 -9.26 -2.64
C ASP A 329 18.02 -8.95 -4.13
N ASN A 330 16.91 -8.93 -4.88
CA ASN A 330 16.90 -8.61 -6.31
C ASN A 330 16.73 -7.12 -6.61
N LYS A 331 16.67 -6.25 -5.58
CA LYS A 331 16.57 -4.79 -5.72
C LYS A 331 15.45 -4.39 -6.69
N VAL A 332 14.29 -5.04 -6.53
CA VAL A 332 13.13 -4.77 -7.38
C VAL A 332 12.60 -3.37 -7.16
N ARG A 333 11.96 -2.80 -8.18
CA ARG A 333 11.36 -1.46 -8.10
C ARG A 333 9.90 -1.51 -7.68
N THR A 334 9.21 -2.61 -7.96
CA THR A 334 7.79 -2.77 -7.66
C THR A 334 7.52 -4.12 -7.02
N VAL A 335 6.74 -4.12 -5.94
CA VAL A 335 6.17 -5.34 -5.34
C VAL A 335 4.67 -5.32 -5.53
N THR A 336 4.10 -6.40 -6.03
CA THR A 336 2.63 -6.61 -6.07
C THR A 336 2.26 -7.65 -5.03
N ILE A 337 1.34 -7.30 -4.12
CA ILE A 337 0.88 -8.20 -3.06
C ILE A 337 -0.47 -8.82 -3.46
N LYS A 338 -0.61 -10.14 -3.35
CA LYS A 338 -1.90 -10.86 -3.37
C LYS A 338 -2.19 -11.41 -1.96
N ALA A 339 -3.25 -10.97 -1.27
CA ALA A 339 -4.19 -9.87 -1.58
C ALA A 339 -4.62 -9.17 -0.28
N TRP A 340 -5.15 -7.93 -0.35
CA TRP A 340 -5.65 -7.23 0.84
C TRP A 340 -6.82 -7.97 1.47
N ASN A 341 -7.92 -8.12 0.73
CA ASN A 341 -9.22 -8.53 1.27
C ASN A 341 -9.89 -9.67 0.47
N GLU A 342 -9.14 -10.63 -0.07
CA GLU A 342 -9.73 -11.75 -0.82
C GLU A 342 -10.31 -12.80 0.13
N TRP A 343 -11.53 -12.58 0.60
CA TRP A 343 -12.15 -13.44 1.61
C TRP A 343 -12.78 -14.74 1.09
N VAL A 344 -13.02 -14.83 -0.21
CA VAL A 344 -13.90 -15.85 -0.79
C VAL A 344 -13.10 -16.82 -1.65
N ALA A 345 -13.22 -18.10 -1.32
CA ALA A 345 -12.80 -19.23 -2.12
C ALA A 345 -13.87 -19.65 -3.12
N ILE A 346 -13.47 -20.17 -4.28
CA ILE A 346 -14.38 -20.89 -5.19
C ILE A 346 -14.18 -22.39 -4.96
N LYS A 347 -15.26 -23.10 -4.59
CA LYS A 347 -15.24 -24.57 -4.51
C LYS A 347 -15.36 -25.18 -5.90
N PHE A 348 -14.39 -25.97 -6.32
CA PHE A 348 -14.47 -26.90 -7.45
C PHE A 348 -14.53 -28.34 -6.95
N GLU A 349 -14.79 -29.31 -7.83
CA GLU A 349 -14.84 -30.72 -7.46
C GLU A 349 -13.53 -31.15 -6.77
N GLN A 350 -12.40 -30.71 -7.30
CA GLN A 350 -11.05 -31.09 -6.88
C GLN A 350 -10.54 -30.31 -5.65
N GLY A 351 -11.11 -29.16 -5.31
CA GLY A 351 -10.62 -28.33 -4.21
C GLY A 351 -11.15 -26.89 -4.21
N TYR A 352 -10.64 -26.08 -3.28
CA TYR A 352 -10.93 -24.64 -3.18
C TYR A 352 -9.79 -23.83 -3.80
N THR A 353 -10.12 -22.82 -4.61
CA THR A 353 -9.13 -21.87 -5.15
C THR A 353 -8.95 -20.67 -4.23
N ASP A 354 -7.74 -20.12 -4.24
CA ASP A 354 -7.27 -18.85 -3.69
C ASP A 354 -7.27 -18.77 -2.16
N GLN A 355 -8.31 -19.31 -1.53
CA GLN A 355 -8.55 -19.28 -0.09
C GLN A 355 -9.07 -20.63 0.40
N PHE A 356 -8.84 -20.98 1.65
CA PHE A 356 -9.35 -22.23 2.22
C PHE A 356 -9.48 -22.19 3.74
N ASN A 357 -8.38 -21.93 4.45
CA ASN A 357 -8.34 -21.90 5.90
C ASN A 357 -7.26 -20.91 6.37
N ALA A 358 -7.09 -20.77 7.69
CA ALA A 358 -6.08 -19.88 8.25
C ALA A 358 -4.70 -20.06 7.61
N ASP A 359 -4.20 -21.28 7.45
CA ASP A 359 -2.84 -21.51 6.95
C ASP A 359 -2.77 -21.40 5.41
N GLN A 360 -3.85 -21.75 4.71
CA GLN A 360 -3.96 -21.82 3.27
C GLN A 360 -4.93 -20.76 2.75
N SER A 361 -4.53 -19.50 2.86
CA SER A 361 -5.28 -18.33 2.39
C SER A 361 -4.32 -17.17 2.14
N ASN A 362 -4.43 -16.53 0.98
CA ASN A 362 -3.52 -15.45 0.59
C ASN A 362 -3.93 -14.05 1.11
N ASP A 363 -5.15 -13.95 1.65
CA ASP A 363 -5.71 -12.74 2.26
C ASP A 363 -4.89 -12.22 3.46
N ILE A 364 -4.68 -10.90 3.57
CA ILE A 364 -3.93 -10.31 4.68
C ILE A 364 -4.66 -9.20 5.45
N GLU A 365 -5.95 -9.00 5.19
CA GLU A 365 -6.80 -8.12 5.98
C GLU A 365 -6.86 -8.65 7.42
N PRO A 366 -6.90 -7.77 8.44
CA PRO A 366 -7.10 -8.20 9.82
C PRO A 366 -8.33 -9.12 9.99
N VAL A 367 -8.13 -10.27 10.62
CA VAL A 367 -9.13 -11.35 10.73
C VAL A 367 -9.61 -11.54 12.17
N ARG A 368 -10.90 -11.88 12.35
CA ARG A 368 -11.44 -12.43 13.60
C ARG A 368 -10.98 -13.88 13.75
N GLY A 369 -9.77 -14.06 14.25
CA GLY A 369 -9.21 -15.39 14.43
C GLY A 369 -7.74 -15.36 14.79
N ARG A 370 -7.09 -16.51 14.59
CA ARG A 370 -5.71 -16.81 15.02
C ARG A 370 -4.70 -15.69 14.72
N PHE A 371 -4.81 -15.04 13.57
CA PHE A 371 -3.82 -14.04 13.16
C PHE A 371 -4.13 -12.61 13.58
N GLY A 372 -5.37 -12.26 13.95
CA GLY A 372 -5.71 -10.86 14.22
C GLY A 372 -5.22 -9.93 13.11
N ASP A 373 -4.36 -8.98 13.46
CA ASP A 373 -3.69 -8.03 12.56
C ASP A 373 -2.24 -8.41 12.20
N ALA A 374 -1.79 -9.63 12.51
CA ALA A 374 -0.38 -9.98 12.44
C ALA A 374 0.18 -9.96 11.01
N TYR A 375 -0.60 -10.37 10.00
CA TYR A 375 -0.20 -10.27 8.59
C TYR A 375 -0.18 -8.82 8.07
N TYR A 376 -1.11 -7.97 8.52
CA TYR A 376 -1.06 -6.53 8.27
C TYR A 376 0.23 -5.91 8.85
N ASN A 377 0.54 -6.22 10.10
CA ASN A 377 1.76 -5.73 10.76
C ASN A 377 3.03 -6.24 10.07
N ARG A 378 3.05 -7.51 9.63
CA ARG A 378 4.19 -8.08 8.90
C ARG A 378 4.37 -7.44 7.53
N MET A 379 3.27 -7.22 6.79
CA MET A 379 3.30 -6.46 5.53
C MET A 379 3.88 -5.06 5.74
N LYS A 380 3.39 -4.33 6.75
CA LYS A 380 3.87 -2.98 7.06
C LYS A 380 5.37 -2.94 7.36
N GLN A 381 5.90 -3.92 8.09
CA GLN A 381 7.34 -4.04 8.35
C GLN A 381 8.14 -4.23 7.06
N TRP A 382 7.68 -5.12 6.16
CA TRP A 382 8.33 -5.36 4.89
C TRP A 382 8.27 -4.16 3.94
N ILE A 383 7.13 -3.49 3.84
CA ILE A 383 6.99 -2.28 3.04
C ILE A 383 7.94 -1.19 3.58
N GLY A 384 7.99 -1.00 4.90
CA GLY A 384 8.91 -0.05 5.53
C GLY A 384 10.37 -0.37 5.21
N ARG A 385 10.78 -1.64 5.26
CA ARG A 385 12.13 -2.07 4.87
C ARG A 385 12.39 -1.82 3.39
N PHE A 386 11.45 -2.22 2.52
CA PHE A 386 11.56 -2.06 1.07
C PHE A 386 11.74 -0.61 0.67
N LYS A 387 10.96 0.30 1.26
CA LYS A 387 11.03 1.76 1.00
C LYS A 387 12.24 2.47 1.61
N SER A 388 13.03 1.78 2.44
CA SER A 388 14.22 2.34 3.09
C SER A 388 15.53 2.04 2.35
N LEU A 389 15.47 1.20 1.31
CA LEU A 389 16.59 0.85 0.45
C LEU A 389 16.92 1.98 -0.54
#